data_AF-A0A845R759-F1
#
_entry.id   AF-A0A845R759-F1
#
_cell.length_a   1.000
_cell.length_b   1.000
_cell.length_c   1.000
_cell.angle_alpha   90.00
_cell.angle_beta   90.00
_cell.angle_gamma   90.00
#
_symmetry.space_group_name_H-M   'P 1'
#
loop_
_entity.id
_entity.type
_entity.pdbx_description
1 polymer ?
#
loop_
_entity_poly.entity_id
_entity_poly.type
_entity_poly.pdbx_seq_one_letter_code
_entity_poly.pdbx_strand_id
1 'polypeptide(L)'
;MAENSKKVFWVLDKESSTFSVDLKNSIKAELESRFQFKLVIYKDAQTHIESMKITNFKDGNENGSIITSIVDLGRDMKDFKKFGVVMGDTYFRDLAREIEKEYANIEVGEVIFSKDDTRYSNLITEVKEFFAEGTEYISEEFCYIPVNMFNELSHDCGYGDYELKKLRKQLDQDEYIRVVSGRYAILKRLGTKPERVIAFHRQKLGITMPEKQEKRKKRDDGDE
;
A
#
# COMPACT_ATOMS: atom_id res chain seq x y z
N MET A 1 -43.93 5.10 -29.28
CA MET A 1 -43.45 5.80 -28.08
C MET A 1 -42.15 5.15 -27.68
N ALA A 2 -41.00 5.82 -27.83
CA ALA A 2 -39.74 5.27 -27.36
C ALA A 2 -39.78 5.26 -25.83
N GLU A 3 -39.76 4.07 -25.25
CA GLU A 3 -39.58 3.88 -23.81
C GLU A 3 -38.36 4.69 -23.37
N ASN A 4 -38.52 5.56 -22.37
CA ASN A 4 -37.42 6.36 -21.83
C ASN A 4 -36.43 5.38 -21.18
N SER A 5 -35.43 4.94 -21.96
CA SER A 5 -34.42 3.99 -21.54
C SER A 5 -33.54 4.63 -20.46
N LYS A 6 -33.09 3.80 -19.50
CA LYS A 6 -32.24 4.26 -18.40
C LYS A 6 -30.94 4.86 -18.97
N LYS A 7 -30.57 6.04 -18.48
CA LYS A 7 -29.32 6.74 -18.85
C LYS A 7 -28.66 7.27 -17.58
N VAL A 8 -27.37 7.00 -17.41
CA VAL A 8 -26.60 7.44 -16.25
C VAL A 8 -25.40 8.23 -16.78
N PHE A 9 -25.25 9.46 -16.31
CA PHE A 9 -24.10 10.30 -16.62
C PHE A 9 -23.35 10.59 -15.33
N TRP A 10 -22.02 10.53 -15.41
CA TRP A 10 -21.13 10.83 -14.29
C TRP A 10 -20.56 12.23 -14.47
N VAL A 11 -20.47 12.97 -13.37
CA VAL A 11 -19.86 14.31 -13.34
C VAL A 11 -18.83 14.35 -12.23
N LEU A 12 -17.69 14.97 -12.54
CA LEU A 12 -16.62 15.22 -11.59
C LEU A 12 -16.87 16.55 -10.87
N ASP A 13 -16.92 16.50 -9.55
CA ASP A 13 -16.61 17.67 -8.73
C ASP A 13 -15.09 17.80 -8.60
N LYS A 14 -14.53 18.86 -9.20
CA LYS A 14 -13.09 19.10 -9.26
C LYS A 14 -12.50 19.46 -7.91
N GLU A 15 -13.25 20.13 -7.04
CA GLU A 15 -12.74 20.55 -5.73
C GLU A 15 -12.51 19.35 -4.81
N SER A 16 -13.45 18.40 -4.82
CA SER A 16 -13.37 17.20 -3.99
C SER A 16 -12.76 15.98 -4.71
N SER A 17 -12.47 16.11 -6.00
CA SER A 17 -12.06 15.01 -6.89
C SER A 17 -13.02 13.81 -6.79
N THR A 18 -14.32 14.08 -6.78
CA THR A 18 -15.37 13.08 -6.56
C THR A 18 -16.31 12.99 -7.75
N PHE A 19 -16.45 11.80 -8.30
CA PHE A 19 -17.46 11.49 -9.30
C PHE A 19 -18.78 11.15 -8.64
N SER A 20 -19.86 11.72 -9.17
CA SER A 20 -21.24 11.42 -8.78
C SER A 20 -22.16 11.43 -9.98
N VAL A 21 -23.39 10.92 -9.83
CA VAL A 21 -24.37 10.95 -10.92
C VAL A 21 -24.85 12.37 -11.17
N ASP A 22 -24.83 12.78 -12.44
CA ASP A 22 -25.47 14.02 -12.88
C ASP A 22 -27.00 13.83 -12.87
N LEU A 23 -27.62 14.28 -11.78
CA LEU A 23 -29.07 14.18 -11.57
C LEU A 23 -29.90 14.99 -12.58
N LYS A 24 -29.31 15.99 -13.26
CA LYS A 24 -30.04 16.81 -14.23
C LYS A 24 -30.17 16.11 -15.59
N ASN A 25 -29.12 15.39 -15.99
CA ASN A 25 -29.03 14.77 -17.30
C ASN A 25 -29.33 13.26 -17.29
N SER A 26 -29.31 12.62 -16.13
CA SER A 26 -29.58 11.18 -15.98
C SER A 26 -31.08 10.86 -15.93
N ILE A 27 -31.45 9.66 -16.37
CA ILE A 27 -32.83 9.15 -16.44
C ILE A 27 -32.87 7.78 -15.75
N LYS A 28 -33.74 7.60 -14.75
CA LYS A 28 -33.87 6.35 -13.97
C LYS A 28 -32.57 5.89 -13.30
N ALA A 29 -31.85 6.83 -12.69
CA ALA A 29 -30.54 6.62 -12.08
C ALA A 29 -30.58 6.59 -10.53
N GLU A 30 -31.72 6.22 -9.96
CA GLU A 30 -31.98 6.29 -8.51
C GLU A 30 -30.98 5.43 -7.73
N LEU A 31 -30.63 4.25 -8.25
CA LEU A 31 -29.66 3.36 -7.61
C LEU A 31 -28.24 3.95 -7.68
N GLU A 32 -27.80 4.37 -8.86
CA GLU A 32 -26.45 4.90 -9.09
C GLU A 32 -26.21 6.20 -8.32
N SER A 33 -27.25 7.03 -8.18
CA SER A 33 -27.17 8.32 -7.47
C SER A 33 -26.83 8.20 -5.98
N ARG A 34 -26.98 7.00 -5.41
CA ARG A 34 -26.58 6.71 -4.03
C ARG A 34 -25.07 6.61 -3.86
N PHE A 35 -24.34 6.46 -4.96
CA PHE A 35 -22.90 6.22 -4.94
C PHE A 35 -22.11 7.43 -5.40
N GLN A 36 -21.03 7.71 -4.67
CA GLN A 36 -20.00 8.67 -5.05
C GLN A 36 -18.64 7.98 -5.04
N PHE A 37 -17.72 8.45 -5.88
CA PHE A 37 -16.40 7.86 -6.04
C PHE A 37 -15.35 8.95 -5.94
N LYS A 38 -14.66 9.02 -4.79
CA LYS A 38 -13.59 9.98 -4.54
C LYS A 38 -12.25 9.39 -4.97
N LEU A 39 -11.51 10.13 -5.77
CA LEU A 39 -10.24 9.72 -6.33
C LEU A 39 -9.09 10.39 -5.59
N VAL A 40 -8.03 9.62 -5.35
CA VAL A 40 -6.72 10.14 -4.93
C VAL A 40 -5.65 9.42 -5.76
N ILE A 41 -4.86 10.18 -6.50
CA ILE A 41 -3.70 9.66 -7.22
C ILE A 41 -2.49 9.71 -6.31
N TYR A 42 -1.74 8.63 -6.25
CA TYR A 42 -0.45 8.55 -5.56
C TYR A 42 0.64 8.26 -6.58
N LYS A 43 1.80 8.89 -6.38
CA LYS A 43 2.98 8.67 -7.21
C LYS A 43 4.14 8.20 -6.36
N ASP A 44 4.66 7.02 -6.67
CA ASP A 44 5.84 6.51 -6.00
C ASP A 44 7.05 7.40 -6.34
N ALA A 45 7.76 7.85 -5.32
CA ALA A 45 8.86 8.80 -5.50
C ALA A 45 10.15 8.15 -6.03
N GLN A 46 10.25 6.82 -6.03
CA GLN A 46 11.42 6.07 -6.50
C GLN A 46 11.21 5.55 -7.92
N THR A 47 10.05 4.95 -8.20
CA THR A 47 9.73 4.32 -9.49
C THR A 47 8.96 5.25 -10.43
N HIS A 48 8.40 6.34 -9.90
CA HIS A 48 7.49 7.25 -10.61
C HIS A 48 6.20 6.59 -11.11
N ILE A 49 5.91 5.36 -10.67
CA ILE A 49 4.68 4.66 -10.97
C ILE A 49 3.53 5.33 -10.21
N GLU A 50 2.42 5.52 -10.91
CA GLU A 50 1.19 6.05 -10.33
C GLU A 50 0.21 4.94 -10.00
N SER A 51 -0.48 5.12 -8.88
CA SER A 51 -1.58 4.29 -8.44
C SER A 51 -2.72 5.20 -8.02
N MET A 52 -3.94 4.71 -8.09
CA MET A 52 -5.13 5.48 -7.76
C MET A 52 -5.96 4.74 -6.73
N LYS A 53 -6.23 5.41 -5.62
CA LYS A 53 -7.25 4.98 -4.67
C LYS A 53 -8.59 5.57 -5.07
N ILE A 54 -9.57 4.71 -5.26
CA ILE A 54 -10.96 5.12 -5.48
C ILE A 54 -11.74 4.70 -4.24
N THR A 55 -12.27 5.67 -3.50
CA THR A 55 -13.09 5.45 -2.31
C THR A 55 -14.55 5.62 -2.67
N ASN A 56 -15.36 4.61 -2.44
CA ASN A 56 -16.79 4.67 -2.65
C ASN A 56 -17.48 5.23 -1.40
N PHE A 57 -18.47 6.09 -1.60
CA PHE A 57 -19.41 6.50 -0.58
C PHE A 57 -20.80 6.07 -1.01
N LYS A 58 -21.57 5.52 -0.08
CA LYS A 58 -22.96 5.12 -0.26
C LYS A 58 -23.85 5.93 0.68
N ASP A 59 -24.76 6.70 0.12
CA ASP A 59 -25.65 7.60 0.87
C ASP A 59 -24.86 8.50 1.86
N GLY A 60 -23.69 8.98 1.41
CA GLY A 60 -22.79 9.85 2.19
C GLY A 60 -21.83 9.15 3.16
N ASN A 61 -21.94 7.82 3.34
CA ASN A 61 -21.05 7.06 4.24
C ASN A 61 -19.98 6.33 3.45
N GLU A 62 -18.75 6.28 3.96
CA GLU A 62 -17.68 5.50 3.33
C GLU A 62 -18.08 4.02 3.21
N ASN A 63 -17.94 3.47 2.01
CA ASN A 63 -18.42 2.15 1.62
C ASN A 63 -17.32 1.39 0.86
N GLY A 64 -16.11 1.43 1.40
CA GLY A 64 -14.94 0.72 0.89
C GLY A 64 -14.17 1.45 -0.19
N SER A 65 -13.01 0.92 -0.53
CA SER A 65 -12.11 1.48 -1.54
C SER A 65 -11.38 0.40 -2.30
N ILE A 66 -10.96 0.72 -3.52
CA ILE A 66 -10.02 -0.10 -4.29
C ILE A 66 -8.76 0.72 -4.58
N ILE A 67 -7.63 0.03 -4.75
CA ILE A 67 -6.41 0.57 -5.32
C ILE A 67 -6.26 -0.01 -6.72
N THR A 68 -6.01 0.82 -7.72
CA THR A 68 -5.88 0.40 -9.12
C THR A 68 -4.86 1.27 -9.86
N SER A 69 -4.62 0.98 -11.13
CA SER A 69 -3.83 1.79 -12.06
C SER A 69 -4.73 2.31 -13.18
N ILE A 70 -4.30 3.34 -13.91
CA ILE A 70 -5.03 3.80 -15.09
C ILE A 70 -5.16 2.70 -16.16
N VAL A 71 -4.21 1.77 -16.22
CA VAL A 71 -4.19 0.65 -17.18
C VAL A 71 -5.23 -0.41 -16.82
N ASP A 72 -5.41 -0.67 -15.52
CA ASP A 72 -6.29 -1.73 -15.01
C ASP A 72 -7.71 -1.24 -14.67
N LEU A 73 -7.92 0.08 -14.65
CA LEU A 73 -9.13 0.74 -14.16
C LEU A 73 -10.43 0.11 -14.66
N GLY A 74 -10.57 -0.08 -15.98
CA GLY A 74 -11.80 -0.62 -16.57
C GLY A 74 -12.17 -2.03 -16.05
N ARG A 75 -11.18 -2.85 -15.69
CA ARG A 75 -11.40 -4.17 -15.07
C ARG A 75 -11.74 -4.01 -13.59
N ASP A 76 -10.92 -3.25 -12.87
CA ASP A 76 -10.93 -3.18 -11.41
C ASP A 76 -12.15 -2.44 -10.86
N MET A 77 -12.78 -1.55 -11.65
CA MET A 77 -14.02 -0.89 -11.24
C MET A 77 -15.12 -1.87 -10.80
N LYS A 78 -15.12 -3.11 -11.32
CA LYS A 78 -16.09 -4.14 -10.92
C LYS A 78 -15.87 -4.66 -9.50
N ASP A 79 -14.70 -4.45 -8.91
CA ASP A 79 -14.41 -4.89 -7.55
C ASP A 79 -15.25 -4.16 -6.50
N PHE A 80 -15.83 -3.00 -6.83
CA PHE A 80 -16.80 -2.34 -5.97
C PHE A 80 -18.06 -3.18 -5.69
N LYS A 81 -18.34 -4.22 -6.50
CA LYS A 81 -19.39 -5.21 -6.20
C LYS A 81 -19.14 -5.93 -4.86
N LYS A 82 -17.87 -6.09 -4.45
CA LYS A 82 -17.49 -6.66 -3.14
C LYS A 82 -18.01 -5.80 -1.97
N PHE A 83 -18.21 -4.51 -2.20
CA PHE A 83 -18.75 -3.55 -1.23
C PHE A 83 -20.24 -3.25 -1.45
N GLY A 84 -20.96 -4.10 -2.20
CA GLY A 84 -22.40 -3.94 -2.42
C GLY A 84 -22.79 -2.84 -3.40
N VAL A 85 -21.86 -2.35 -4.22
CA VAL A 85 -22.15 -1.45 -5.35
C VAL A 85 -22.62 -2.27 -6.54
N VAL A 86 -23.93 -2.57 -6.59
CA VAL A 86 -24.51 -3.46 -7.60
C VAL A 86 -25.16 -2.66 -8.72
N MET A 87 -24.33 -2.01 -9.54
CA MET A 87 -24.77 -1.34 -10.78
C MET A 87 -24.38 -2.16 -12.03
N GLY A 88 -25.06 -1.90 -13.15
CA GLY A 88 -24.79 -2.59 -14.42
C GLY A 88 -23.36 -2.38 -14.91
N ASP A 89 -22.78 -3.39 -15.56
CA ASP A 89 -21.40 -3.37 -16.08
C ASP A 89 -21.13 -2.21 -17.06
N THR A 90 -22.16 -1.74 -17.77
CA THR A 90 -22.08 -0.56 -18.63
C THR A 90 -21.78 0.69 -17.83
N TYR A 91 -22.38 0.87 -16.65
CA TYR A 91 -22.19 2.07 -15.83
C TYR A 91 -20.81 2.12 -15.16
N PHE A 92 -20.26 0.96 -14.79
CA PHE A 92 -18.86 0.87 -14.36
C PHE A 92 -17.90 1.27 -15.46
N ARG A 93 -18.15 0.81 -16.69
CA ARG A 93 -17.35 1.15 -17.87
C ARG A 93 -17.45 2.63 -18.22
N ASP A 94 -18.65 3.20 -18.16
CA ASP A 94 -18.87 4.62 -18.42
C ASP A 94 -18.14 5.47 -17.37
N LEU A 95 -18.24 5.11 -16.08
CA LEU A 95 -17.49 5.78 -15.01
C LEU A 95 -15.98 5.69 -15.22
N ALA A 96 -15.44 4.49 -15.52
CA ALA A 96 -14.02 4.31 -15.81
C ALA A 96 -13.55 5.24 -16.94
N ARG A 97 -14.32 5.34 -18.02
CA ARG A 97 -14.01 6.21 -19.15
C ARG A 97 -14.04 7.70 -18.77
N GLU A 98 -14.99 8.12 -17.93
CA GLU A 98 -15.00 9.52 -17.46
C GLU A 98 -13.83 9.81 -16.51
N ILE A 99 -13.42 8.85 -15.68
CA ILE A 99 -12.21 8.96 -14.86
C ILE A 99 -10.96 9.08 -15.75
N GLU A 100 -10.82 8.24 -16.79
CA GLU A 100 -9.68 8.28 -17.72
C GLU A 100 -9.50 9.64 -18.39
N LYS A 101 -10.60 10.29 -18.80
CA LYS A 101 -10.56 11.61 -19.42
C LYS A 101 -10.03 12.69 -18.49
N GLU A 102 -10.39 12.61 -17.22
CA GLU A 102 -10.02 13.61 -16.21
C GLU A 102 -8.74 13.26 -15.46
N TYR A 103 -8.20 12.06 -15.62
CA TYR A 103 -7.08 11.55 -14.84
C TYR A 103 -5.87 12.50 -14.80
N ALA A 104 -5.51 13.09 -15.95
CA ALA A 104 -4.39 14.04 -16.05
C ALA A 104 -4.63 15.37 -15.32
N ASN A 105 -5.89 15.69 -14.97
CA ASN A 105 -6.28 16.91 -14.27
C ASN A 105 -6.41 16.70 -12.75
N ILE A 106 -6.31 15.46 -12.26
CA ILE A 106 -6.42 15.16 -10.83
C ILE A 106 -5.04 15.33 -10.20
N GLU A 107 -4.98 16.08 -9.10
CA GLU A 107 -3.71 16.31 -8.39
C GLU A 107 -3.23 15.05 -7.67
N VAL A 108 -1.91 14.89 -7.60
CA VAL A 108 -1.28 13.83 -6.80
C VAL A 108 -1.46 14.16 -5.32
N GLY A 109 -2.14 13.27 -4.61
CA GLY A 109 -2.35 13.37 -3.18
C GLY A 109 -1.16 12.88 -2.36
N GLU A 110 -1.17 13.26 -1.08
CA GLU A 110 -0.20 12.76 -0.10
C GLU A 110 -0.67 11.47 0.57
N VAL A 111 0.29 10.57 0.86
CA VAL A 111 0.04 9.42 1.73
C VAL A 111 -0.06 9.88 3.18
N ILE A 112 -1.23 9.62 3.77
CA ILE A 112 -1.56 9.93 5.16
C ILE A 112 -1.98 8.63 5.83
N PHE A 113 -1.29 8.25 6.90
CA PHE A 113 -1.68 7.12 7.73
C PHE A 113 -2.63 7.59 8.84
N SER A 114 -3.72 6.85 9.05
CA SER A 114 -4.64 7.11 10.15
C SER A 114 -3.97 6.79 11.48
N LYS A 115 -4.37 7.48 12.56
CA LYS A 115 -3.91 7.15 13.92
C LYS A 115 -4.41 5.78 14.38
N ASP A 116 -5.56 5.35 13.86
CA ASP A 116 -6.18 4.06 14.19
C ASP A 116 -5.77 2.95 13.21
N ASP A 117 -4.75 3.19 12.38
CA ASP A 117 -4.26 2.22 11.40
C ASP A 117 -3.47 1.09 12.08
N THR A 118 -4.09 -0.09 12.20
CA THR A 118 -3.47 -1.27 12.82
C THR A 118 -2.39 -1.90 11.96
N ARG A 119 -2.28 -1.55 10.67
CA ARG A 119 -1.25 -2.09 9.76
C ARG A 119 0.16 -1.81 10.29
N TYR A 120 0.36 -0.67 10.96
CA TYR A 120 1.65 -0.30 11.52
C TYR A 120 2.06 -1.23 12.67
N SER A 121 1.16 -1.49 13.63
CA SER A 121 1.44 -2.45 14.71
C SER A 121 1.60 -3.87 14.20
N ASN A 122 0.82 -4.27 13.18
CA ASN A 122 0.95 -5.59 12.56
C ASN A 122 2.33 -5.76 11.92
N LEU A 123 2.80 -4.75 11.17
CA LEU A 123 4.14 -4.77 10.58
C LEU A 123 5.24 -4.94 11.62
N ILE A 124 5.15 -4.24 12.75
CA ILE A 124 6.14 -4.39 13.83
C ILE A 124 6.12 -5.81 14.41
N THR A 125 4.97 -6.45 14.49
CA THR A 125 4.84 -7.86 14.91
C THR A 125 5.49 -8.79 13.89
N GLU A 126 5.14 -8.68 12.61
CA GLU A 126 5.72 -9.48 11.51
C GLU A 126 7.24 -9.33 11.44
N VAL A 127 7.75 -8.11 11.60
CA VAL A 127 9.19 -7.82 11.68
C VAL A 127 9.86 -8.56 12.84
N LYS A 128 9.20 -8.67 14.01
CA LYS A 128 9.76 -9.43 15.15
C LYS A 128 9.74 -10.92 14.87
N GLU A 129 8.67 -11.44 14.28
CA GLU A 129 8.53 -12.85 13.92
C GLU A 129 9.58 -13.27 12.90
N PHE A 130 9.86 -12.43 11.91
CA PHE A 130 10.96 -12.63 10.95
C PHE A 130 12.31 -12.92 11.63
N PHE A 131 12.61 -12.26 12.75
CA PHE A 131 13.86 -12.46 13.48
C PHE A 131 13.82 -13.57 14.53
N ALA A 132 12.64 -14.13 14.85
CA ALA A 132 12.54 -15.27 15.76
C ALA A 132 13.20 -16.53 15.15
N GLU A 133 13.21 -16.62 13.82
CA GLU A 133 13.70 -17.79 13.08
C GLU A 133 15.13 -17.64 12.54
N GLY A 134 15.68 -16.43 12.45
CA GLY A 134 16.91 -16.12 11.70
C GLY A 134 17.98 -15.36 12.49
N THR A 135 19.01 -16.06 12.98
CA THR A 135 20.08 -15.45 13.79
C THR A 135 21.11 -14.65 12.97
N GLU A 136 21.26 -14.95 11.67
CA GLU A 136 22.24 -14.34 10.78
C GLU A 136 21.96 -12.87 10.44
N TYR A 137 20.72 -12.43 10.66
CA TYR A 137 20.27 -11.07 10.42
C TYR A 137 20.41 -10.16 11.65
N ILE A 138 20.84 -10.72 12.79
CA ILE A 138 20.89 -10.03 14.07
C ILE A 138 22.35 -9.66 14.40
N SER A 139 22.54 -8.40 14.79
CA SER A 139 23.78 -7.87 15.35
C SER A 139 23.53 -7.22 16.69
N GLU A 140 24.61 -6.82 17.38
CA GLU A 140 24.53 -6.24 18.73
C GLU A 140 23.61 -5.02 18.81
N GLU A 141 23.65 -4.13 17.82
CA GLU A 141 22.85 -2.90 17.80
C GLU A 141 21.62 -3.00 16.88
N PHE A 142 21.72 -3.78 15.80
CA PHE A 142 20.72 -3.76 14.71
C PHE A 142 20.28 -5.16 14.28
N CYS A 143 19.03 -5.23 13.82
CA CYS A 143 18.49 -6.36 13.08
C CYS A 143 18.28 -5.92 11.62
N TYR A 144 18.76 -6.68 10.64
CA TYR A 144 18.79 -6.28 9.23
C TYR A 144 17.79 -7.08 8.41
N ILE A 145 16.82 -6.42 7.80
CA ILE A 145 15.90 -7.05 6.83
C ILE A 145 16.32 -6.66 5.42
N PRO A 146 16.59 -7.60 4.50
CA PRO A 146 16.74 -7.28 3.08
C PRO A 146 15.55 -6.47 2.56
N VAL A 147 15.80 -5.45 1.72
CA VAL A 147 14.74 -4.54 1.26
C VAL A 147 13.57 -5.27 0.61
N ASN A 148 13.83 -6.32 -0.16
CA ASN A 148 12.76 -7.10 -0.81
C ASN A 148 11.87 -7.79 0.22
N MET A 149 12.47 -8.44 1.23
CA MET A 149 11.71 -9.09 2.30
C MET A 149 10.94 -8.07 3.14
N PHE A 150 11.51 -6.90 3.41
CA PHE A 150 10.78 -5.83 4.10
C PHE A 150 9.56 -5.37 3.30
N ASN A 151 9.68 -5.27 1.98
CA ASN A 151 8.55 -4.90 1.13
C ASN A 151 7.47 -5.98 1.15
N GLU A 152 7.85 -7.27 1.07
CA GLU A 152 6.92 -8.41 1.19
C GLU A 152 6.16 -8.37 2.51
N LEU A 153 6.84 -8.24 3.66
CA LEU A 153 6.20 -8.11 4.98
C LEU A 153 5.25 -6.90 5.04
N SER A 154 5.62 -5.79 4.39
CA SER A 154 4.78 -4.59 4.32
C SER A 154 3.53 -4.83 3.49
N HIS A 155 3.65 -5.55 2.36
CA HIS A 155 2.52 -5.91 1.51
C HIS A 155 1.56 -6.87 2.22
N ASP A 156 2.08 -7.84 2.97
CA ASP A 156 1.29 -8.76 3.79
C ASP A 156 0.50 -8.02 4.88
N CYS A 157 1.05 -6.90 5.38
CA CYS A 157 0.37 -5.98 6.29
C CYS A 157 -0.60 -5.02 5.58
N GLY A 158 -0.78 -5.12 4.26
CA GLY A 158 -1.72 -4.32 3.48
C GLY A 158 -1.20 -2.93 3.07
N TYR A 159 0.12 -2.71 3.08
CA TYR A 159 0.70 -1.49 2.48
C TYR A 159 0.88 -1.65 0.97
N GLY A 160 0.59 -0.59 0.21
CA GLY A 160 0.95 -0.51 -1.21
C GLY A 160 2.36 0.06 -1.42
N ASP A 161 2.93 -0.14 -2.62
CA ASP A 161 4.26 0.38 -2.98
C ASP A 161 4.37 1.89 -2.77
N TYR A 162 3.33 2.63 -3.16
CA TYR A 162 3.25 4.09 -3.02
C TYR A 162 3.33 4.56 -1.56
N GLU A 163 3.03 3.69 -0.59
CA GLU A 163 3.08 3.99 0.85
C GLU A 163 4.47 3.74 1.46
N LEU A 164 5.32 2.91 0.84
CA LEU A 164 6.54 2.40 1.47
C LEU A 164 7.54 3.49 1.86
N LYS A 165 7.65 4.57 1.09
CA LYS A 165 8.52 5.70 1.45
C LYS A 165 8.03 6.41 2.71
N LYS A 166 6.72 6.61 2.83
CA LYS A 166 6.09 7.24 4.00
C LYS A 166 6.19 6.31 5.21
N LEU A 167 5.97 5.02 5.02
CA LEU A 167 6.12 4.00 6.05
C LEU A 167 7.54 3.99 6.64
N ARG A 168 8.57 3.97 5.80
CA ARG A 168 9.97 4.06 6.26
C ARG A 168 10.26 5.36 7.00
N LYS A 169 9.67 6.49 6.56
CA LYS A 169 9.78 7.76 7.28
C LYS A 169 9.15 7.69 8.66
N GLN A 170 7.99 7.06 8.81
CA GLN A 170 7.35 6.88 10.11
C GLN A 170 8.18 5.97 11.02
N LEU A 171 8.68 4.85 10.51
CA LEU A 171 9.58 3.96 11.24
C LEU A 171 10.84 4.69 11.75
N ASP A 172 11.39 5.63 10.97
CA ASP A 172 12.52 6.48 11.38
C ASP A 172 12.10 7.47 12.49
N GLN A 173 10.97 8.14 12.32
CA GLN A 173 10.42 9.08 13.32
C GLN A 173 10.13 8.41 14.67
N ASP A 174 9.68 7.16 14.64
CA ASP A 174 9.41 6.35 15.84
C ASP A 174 10.66 5.59 16.33
N GLU A 175 11.82 5.89 15.75
CA GLU A 175 13.15 5.34 16.11
C GLU A 175 13.27 3.82 15.93
N TYR A 176 12.41 3.19 15.12
CA TYR A 176 12.51 1.76 14.81
C TYR A 176 13.66 1.44 13.88
N ILE A 177 13.99 2.34 12.94
CA ILE A 177 15.03 2.10 11.93
C ILE A 177 16.12 3.17 11.96
N ARG A 178 17.30 2.79 11.50
CA ARG A 178 18.43 3.69 11.30
C ARG A 178 18.42 4.29 9.90
N VAL A 179 18.57 5.61 9.83
CA VAL A 179 18.81 6.34 8.59
C VAL A 179 20.27 6.78 8.48
N VAL A 180 20.87 6.62 7.30
CA VAL A 180 22.25 7.06 7.02
C VAL A 180 22.25 8.01 5.83
N SER A 181 22.69 9.25 6.06
CA SER A 181 22.73 10.31 5.04
C SER A 181 21.40 10.47 4.30
N GLY A 182 20.29 10.44 5.05
CA GLY A 182 18.93 10.56 4.50
C GLY A 182 18.40 9.32 3.76
N ARG A 183 19.12 8.19 3.81
CA ARG A 183 18.69 6.92 3.18
C ARG A 183 18.18 5.93 4.21
N TYR A 184 16.95 5.45 4.01
CA TYR A 184 16.33 4.40 4.84
C TYR A 184 16.89 2.99 4.58
N ALA A 185 17.52 2.78 3.41
CA ALA A 185 18.13 1.50 3.04
C ALA A 185 19.65 1.65 2.92
N ILE A 186 20.39 0.83 3.68
CA ILE A 186 21.85 0.84 3.73
C ILE A 186 22.43 -0.40 3.07
N LEU A 187 23.70 -0.32 2.62
CA LEU A 187 24.40 -1.50 2.11
C LEU A 187 25.03 -2.23 3.30
N LYS A 188 24.71 -3.51 3.48
CA LYS A 188 25.30 -4.36 4.51
C LYS A 188 25.73 -5.67 3.87
N ARG A 189 26.87 -6.21 4.30
CA ARG A 189 27.27 -7.56 3.93
C ARG A 189 26.60 -8.54 4.90
N LEU A 190 25.67 -9.33 4.39
CA LEU A 190 25.06 -10.46 5.10
C LEU A 190 25.71 -11.74 4.55
N GLY A 191 26.41 -12.49 5.39
CA GLY A 191 27.28 -13.58 4.94
C GLY A 191 28.34 -13.11 3.94
N THR A 192 28.31 -13.65 2.71
CA THR A 192 29.28 -13.30 1.65
C THR A 192 28.76 -12.22 0.68
N LYS A 193 27.47 -11.89 0.68
CA LYS A 193 26.85 -11.02 -0.32
C LYS A 193 26.56 -9.61 0.23
N PRO A 194 26.98 -8.53 -0.45
CA PRO A 194 26.51 -7.19 -0.13
C PRO A 194 25.06 -7.02 -0.59
N GLU A 195 24.20 -6.55 0.31
CA GLU A 195 22.76 -6.41 0.06
C GLU A 195 22.23 -5.10 0.65
N ARG A 196 21.17 -4.58 0.04
CA ARG A 196 20.44 -3.43 0.57
C ARG A 196 19.48 -3.92 1.65
N VAL A 197 19.60 -3.33 2.84
CA VAL A 197 18.83 -3.73 4.01
C VAL A 197 18.20 -2.52 4.69
N ILE A 198 17.09 -2.75 5.36
CA ILE A 198 16.54 -1.85 6.39
C ILE A 198 17.14 -2.29 7.73
N ALA A 199 17.79 -1.36 8.42
CA ALA A 199 18.43 -1.63 9.69
C ALA A 199 17.52 -1.20 10.85
N PHE A 200 16.89 -2.16 11.51
CA PHE A 200 16.06 -1.93 12.68
C PHE A 200 16.89 -1.87 13.96
N HIS A 201 16.57 -0.94 14.86
CA HIS A 201 17.15 -0.88 16.20
C HIS A 201 16.70 -2.11 17.01
N ARG A 202 17.64 -3.01 17.33
CA ARG A 202 17.34 -4.27 18.01
C ARG A 202 16.61 -4.06 19.34
N GLN A 203 17.07 -3.07 20.12
CA GLN A 203 16.50 -2.73 21.42
C GLN A 203 15.04 -2.27 21.32
N LYS A 204 14.70 -1.49 20.27
CA LYS A 204 13.31 -1.04 20.04
C LYS A 204 12.38 -2.18 19.65
N LEU A 205 12.90 -3.19 18.97
CA LEU A 205 12.15 -4.41 18.67
C LEU A 205 12.05 -5.37 19.87
N GLY A 206 12.83 -5.18 20.93
CA GLY A 206 12.87 -6.09 22.08
C GLY A 206 13.49 -7.47 21.75
N ILE A 207 14.31 -7.55 20.70
CA ILE A 207 14.92 -8.81 20.26
C ILE A 207 16.18 -9.11 21.08
N THR A 208 16.25 -10.30 21.66
CA THR A 208 17.42 -10.78 22.39
C THR A 208 18.51 -11.25 21.44
N MET A 209 19.76 -11.15 21.88
CA MET A 209 20.87 -11.73 21.10
C MET A 209 20.73 -13.25 21.06
N PRO A 210 20.82 -13.87 19.87
CA PRO A 210 20.84 -15.31 19.78
C PRO A 210 22.08 -15.88 20.47
N GLU A 211 21.91 -16.97 21.22
CA GLU A 211 23.02 -17.68 21.82
C GLU A 211 23.98 -18.14 20.73
N LYS A 212 25.28 -17.87 20.89
CA LYS A 212 26.30 -18.37 19.96
C LYS A 212 26.25 -19.89 19.97
N GLN A 213 25.70 -20.50 18.93
CA GLN A 213 25.96 -21.90 18.66
C GLN A 213 27.45 -22.03 18.36
N GLU A 214 28.21 -22.58 19.31
CA GLU A 214 29.61 -22.92 19.08
C GLU A 214 29.69 -23.82 17.85
N LYS A 215 30.27 -23.30 16.77
CA LYS A 215 30.70 -24.14 15.66
C LYS A 215 31.62 -25.19 16.26
N ARG A 216 31.16 -26.45 16.32
CA ARG A 216 32.00 -27.60 16.66
C ARG A 216 33.28 -27.46 15.84
N LYS A 217 34.39 -27.17 16.52
CA LYS A 217 35.73 -27.28 15.93
C LYS A 217 35.80 -28.68 15.34
N LYS A 218 35.92 -28.78 14.01
CA LYS A 218 36.47 -29.99 13.40
C LYS A 218 37.80 -30.21 14.13
N ARG A 219 37.89 -31.30 14.88
CA ARG A 219 39.19 -31.81 15.30
C ARG A 219 39.95 -32.08 14.02
N ASP A 220 41.04 -31.35 13.83
CA ASP A 220 42.15 -31.83 13.03
C ASP A 220 42.60 -33.12 13.72
N ASP A 221 42.17 -34.26 13.20
CA ASP A 221 42.89 -35.51 13.43
C ASP A 221 43.97 -35.55 12.35
N GLY A 222 45.06 -34.86 12.65
CA GLY A 222 46.38 -35.07 12.07
C GLY A 222 47.22 -35.89 13.04
N ASP A 223 47.89 -36.88 12.46
CA ASP A 223 49.01 -37.70 12.98
C ASP A 223 48.65 -38.92 13.84
N GLU A 224 48.64 -40.11 13.22
CA GLU A 224 49.83 -41.00 13.11
C GLU A 224 49.64 -42.06 12.00
#